data_AF-A0A921U2R8-F1
#
_entry.id   AF-A0A921U2R8-F1
#
_cell.length_a   1.000
_cell.length_b   1.000
_cell.length_c   1.000
_cell.angle_alpha   90.00
_cell.angle_beta   90.00
_cell.angle_gamma   90.00
#
_symmetry.space_group_name_H-M   'P 1'
#
loop_
_entity.id
_entity.type
_entity.pdbx_description
1 polymer ?
#
loop_
_entity_poly.entity_id
_entity_poly.type
_entity_poly.pdbx_seq_one_letter_code
_entity_poly.pdbx_strand_id
1 'polypeptide(L)'
;MAANGYYSNLMREGTNPFEFEDFSGPYAEQQSQTVEVATLTPSASSARPNHKRSKNFNEKEDEILVSAWLNVSLDPVTGANQTHKSYWTRIYDYFHENLPFPSDRTQNSLMHRWSTIQDSVNKFTGCLSKIAGRRQSGATMQDKIEDAKALYKSEDGQNRSFQFMDCWKQLRGQAKWMAKLDELAGKSSNKKQKKTSNSSMPTPSLTTADGHEDAAAEDNTLSRPKGHKKAKATLYQSGKKGCTEALENLWAKKKEFDTEKELKKDERFKQAFALEQERVANEKLNLELKKKELELKAQEVELKNKKEEERIMTMDLSELPDDQKHYYMCCRSKIMSRHLSTEKS
;
A
#
# COMPACT_ATOMS: atom_id res chain seq x y z
N MET A 1 -15.60 -10.42 -23.48
CA MET A 1 -14.30 -9.84 -23.09
C MET A 1 -14.58 -8.59 -22.28
N ALA A 2 -14.34 -8.62 -20.97
CA ALA A 2 -14.41 -7.45 -20.10
C ALA A 2 -13.30 -7.59 -19.06
N ALA A 3 -12.34 -6.66 -19.12
CA ALA A 3 -11.21 -6.58 -18.22
C ALA A 3 -11.66 -6.01 -16.88
N ASN A 4 -11.56 -6.79 -15.80
CA ASN A 4 -11.91 -6.36 -14.45
C ASN A 4 -10.64 -5.93 -13.71
N GLY A 5 -10.28 -4.64 -13.88
CA GLY A 5 -9.26 -3.96 -13.11
C GLY A 5 -9.78 -3.54 -11.73
N TYR A 6 -9.51 -4.35 -10.70
CA TYR A 6 -9.87 -4.03 -9.32
C TYR A 6 -8.67 -4.14 -8.38
N TYR A 7 -7.64 -3.31 -8.60
CA TYR A 7 -6.64 -3.02 -7.56
C TYR A 7 -6.09 -1.59 -7.56
N SER A 8 -6.60 -0.70 -8.42
CA SER A 8 -6.32 0.74 -8.37
C SER A 8 -7.06 1.50 -7.25
N ASN A 9 -7.93 0.84 -6.49
CA ASN A 9 -8.88 1.51 -5.59
C ASN A 9 -8.39 1.67 -4.14
N LEU A 10 -7.16 1.24 -3.81
CA LEU A 10 -6.59 1.55 -2.49
C LEU A 10 -5.98 2.96 -2.42
N MET A 11 -5.95 3.71 -3.53
CA MET A 11 -5.28 5.02 -3.66
C MET A 11 -6.04 6.04 -4.53
N ARG A 12 -7.36 5.92 -4.67
CA ARG A 12 -8.16 6.86 -5.49
C ARG A 12 -9.42 7.32 -4.76
N GLU A 13 -9.26 7.87 -3.57
CA GLU A 13 -10.29 8.71 -2.95
C GLU A 13 -9.63 10.07 -2.69
N GLY A 14 -9.78 10.98 -3.65
CA GLY A 14 -9.24 12.34 -3.60
C GLY A 14 -8.16 12.66 -4.62
N THR A 15 -8.50 12.69 -5.92
CA THR A 15 -8.24 13.81 -6.86
C THR A 15 -8.56 13.38 -8.30
N ASN A 16 -9.23 14.28 -9.02
CA ASN A 16 -9.69 14.15 -10.41
C ASN A 16 -8.53 14.21 -11.44
N PRO A 17 -8.79 13.88 -12.73
CA PRO A 17 -7.79 13.37 -13.66
C PRO A 17 -7.12 14.49 -14.47
N PHE A 18 -5.79 14.52 -14.49
CA PHE A 18 -5.04 15.23 -15.51
C PHE A 18 -3.70 14.55 -15.79
N GLU A 19 -3.56 14.19 -17.06
CA GLU A 19 -2.37 13.96 -17.89
C GLU A 19 -1.22 13.08 -17.41
N PHE A 20 -1.14 11.95 -18.10
CA PHE A 20 0.07 11.24 -18.49
C PHE A 20 1.10 12.22 -19.07
N GLU A 21 2.15 12.52 -18.30
CA GLU A 21 3.41 13.03 -18.86
C GLU A 21 4.60 12.14 -18.50
N ASP A 22 5.36 11.93 -19.55
CA ASP A 22 6.58 11.18 -19.75
C ASP A 22 7.72 11.73 -18.87
N PHE A 23 8.22 10.94 -17.93
CA PHE A 23 9.45 11.28 -17.20
C PHE A 23 10.65 10.62 -17.89
N SER A 24 10.93 11.06 -19.12
CA SER A 24 12.20 10.85 -19.80
C SER A 24 12.99 12.16 -19.76
N GLY A 25 13.85 12.33 -18.75
CA GLY A 25 14.79 13.44 -18.63
C GLY A 25 16.06 13.01 -17.91
N PRO A 26 17.27 13.39 -18.38
CA PRO A 26 18.52 12.73 -18.01
C PRO A 26 19.06 13.23 -16.68
N TYR A 27 19.47 12.31 -15.80
CA TYR A 27 20.24 12.62 -14.61
C TYR A 27 21.73 12.70 -14.98
N ALA A 28 22.33 13.87 -14.78
CA ALA A 28 23.76 14.12 -14.98
C ALA A 28 24.55 13.70 -13.73
N GLU A 29 25.53 12.83 -13.92
CA GLU A 29 26.47 12.41 -12.89
C GLU A 29 27.85 13.06 -13.15
N GLN A 30 28.37 13.74 -12.13
CA GLN A 30 29.71 14.34 -12.12
C GLN A 30 30.78 13.24 -12.07
N GLN A 31 31.69 13.20 -13.04
CA GLN A 31 33.05 12.68 -12.82
C GLN A 31 34.11 13.54 -13.53
N SER A 32 35.27 13.57 -12.87
CA SER A 32 36.43 14.44 -12.99
C SER A 32 37.32 14.24 -14.23
N GLN A 33 38.13 15.28 -14.48
CA GLN A 33 39.08 15.51 -15.58
C GLN A 33 40.15 14.42 -15.81
N THR A 34 40.44 14.15 -17.09
CA THR A 34 41.81 14.05 -17.64
C THR A 34 41.83 14.58 -19.08
N VAL A 35 42.86 15.37 -19.41
CA VAL A 35 43.13 16.01 -20.70
C VAL A 35 43.82 15.04 -21.68
N GLU A 36 43.46 15.08 -22.97
CA GLU A 36 44.36 14.98 -24.13
C GLU A 36 43.64 15.22 -25.48
N VAL A 37 44.43 15.53 -26.51
CA VAL A 37 44.21 16.48 -27.62
C VAL A 37 43.48 15.90 -28.87
N ALA A 38 42.87 16.82 -29.64
CA ALA A 38 41.96 16.67 -30.79
C ALA A 38 42.39 15.80 -32.00
N THR A 39 41.40 15.21 -32.70
CA THR A 39 41.18 15.38 -34.16
C THR A 39 39.85 14.79 -34.67
N LEU A 40 39.09 15.64 -35.40
CA LEU A 40 38.17 15.43 -36.54
C LEU A 40 37.03 14.38 -36.50
N THR A 41 35.81 14.90 -36.72
CA THR A 41 34.51 14.21 -36.93
C THR A 41 34.50 13.27 -38.16
N PRO A 42 33.64 12.23 -38.16
CA PRO A 42 32.36 12.41 -38.85
C PRO A 42 31.13 11.89 -38.07
N SER A 43 30.01 12.52 -38.37
CA SER A 43 28.66 12.25 -37.90
C SER A 43 28.31 10.75 -37.86
N ALA A 44 28.12 10.22 -36.66
CA ALA A 44 27.53 8.91 -36.42
C ALA A 44 26.25 9.09 -35.60
N SER A 45 25.18 8.54 -36.14
CA SER A 45 23.83 8.49 -35.61
C SER A 45 23.80 8.05 -34.14
N SER A 46 23.03 8.77 -33.32
CA SER A 46 22.76 8.48 -31.92
C SER A 46 22.11 7.08 -31.80
N ALA A 47 22.93 6.06 -31.61
CA ALA A 47 22.49 4.74 -31.22
C ALA A 47 22.15 4.80 -29.72
N ARG A 48 20.85 4.74 -29.40
CA ARG A 48 20.36 4.58 -28.03
C ARG A 48 21.10 3.41 -27.36
N PRO A 49 21.52 3.51 -26.09
CA PRO A 49 22.12 2.38 -25.40
C PRO A 49 21.13 1.22 -25.43
N ASN A 50 21.56 0.12 -26.03
CA ASN A 50 20.78 -1.10 -26.15
C ASN A 50 20.54 -1.61 -24.73
N HIS A 51 19.33 -1.36 -24.18
CA HIS A 51 18.98 -1.75 -22.82
C HIS A 51 19.00 -3.28 -22.77
N LYS A 52 20.11 -3.84 -22.28
CA LYS A 52 20.24 -5.29 -22.10
C LYS A 52 19.06 -5.73 -21.23
N ARG A 53 18.29 -6.70 -21.72
CA ARG A 53 17.15 -7.27 -21.01
C ARG A 53 17.65 -7.75 -19.64
N SER A 54 17.02 -7.27 -18.57
CA SER A 54 17.37 -7.70 -17.22
C SER A 54 17.14 -9.21 -17.05
N LYS A 55 17.91 -9.82 -16.15
CA LYS A 55 17.81 -11.26 -15.87
C LYS A 55 16.38 -11.62 -15.42
N ASN A 56 15.88 -12.81 -15.71
CA ASN A 56 14.58 -13.24 -15.20
C ASN A 56 14.58 -13.31 -13.66
N PHE A 57 13.43 -13.09 -13.03
CA PHE A 57 13.26 -13.28 -11.60
C PHE A 57 13.39 -14.77 -11.24
N ASN A 58 14.09 -15.04 -10.14
CA ASN A 58 14.16 -16.37 -9.56
C ASN A 58 13.17 -16.55 -8.40
N GLU A 59 12.95 -17.80 -8.00
CA GLU A 59 12.00 -18.15 -6.93
C GLU A 59 12.34 -17.50 -5.59
N LYS A 60 13.64 -17.37 -5.26
CA LYS A 60 14.07 -16.70 -4.03
C LYS A 60 13.80 -15.20 -4.05
N GLU A 61 14.00 -14.54 -5.19
CA GLU A 61 13.59 -13.14 -5.37
C GLU A 61 12.07 -12.99 -5.15
N ASP A 62 11.26 -13.91 -5.69
CA ASP A 62 9.81 -13.85 -5.52
C ASP A 62 9.38 -14.04 -4.05
N GLU A 63 10.01 -14.97 -3.33
CA GLU A 63 9.77 -15.16 -1.89
C GLU A 63 10.09 -13.91 -1.06
N ILE A 64 11.25 -13.30 -1.31
CA ILE A 64 11.67 -12.09 -0.61
C ILE A 64 10.77 -10.91 -0.98
N LEU A 65 10.36 -10.80 -2.24
CA LEU A 65 9.41 -9.76 -2.67
C LEU A 65 8.05 -9.90 -1.97
N VAL A 66 7.55 -11.12 -1.80
CA VAL A 66 6.32 -11.39 -1.03
C VAL A 66 6.51 -11.03 0.44
N SER A 67 7.65 -11.39 1.02
CA SER A 67 8.00 -11.04 2.41
C SER A 67 8.09 -9.52 2.61
N ALA A 68 8.73 -8.81 1.68
CA ALA A 68 8.82 -7.36 1.68
C ALA A 68 7.44 -6.70 1.62
N TRP A 69 6.60 -7.15 0.69
CA TRP A 69 5.24 -6.66 0.56
C TRP A 69 4.42 -6.91 1.83
N LEU A 70 4.55 -8.09 2.43
CA LEU A 70 3.88 -8.42 3.70
C LEU A 70 4.37 -7.54 4.84
N ASN A 71 5.68 -7.33 4.96
CA ASN A 71 6.27 -6.47 5.98
C ASN A 71 5.70 -5.05 5.90
N VAL A 72 5.68 -4.46 4.70
CA VAL A 72 5.19 -3.08 4.51
C VAL A 72 3.66 -2.98 4.56
N SER A 73 2.92 -3.97 4.06
CA SER A 73 1.44 -3.95 4.05
C SER A 73 0.80 -4.26 5.39
N LEU A 74 1.53 -4.96 6.27
CA LEU A 74 1.07 -5.34 7.59
C LEU A 74 1.66 -4.46 8.70
N ASP A 75 2.57 -3.55 8.37
CA ASP A 75 3.16 -2.60 9.32
C ASP A 75 2.05 -1.76 9.99
N PRO A 76 1.87 -1.90 11.31
CA PRO A 76 0.85 -1.14 12.06
C PRO A 76 1.24 0.33 12.27
N VAL A 77 2.52 0.68 12.09
CA VAL A 77 3.09 2.02 12.31
C VAL A 77 2.83 2.90 11.09
N THR A 78 3.03 2.36 9.89
CA THR A 78 2.74 3.08 8.65
C THR A 78 1.28 2.88 8.26
N GLY A 79 0.41 3.78 8.74
CA GLY A 79 -1.01 3.80 8.40
C GLY A 79 -1.28 3.94 6.88
N ALA A 80 -2.57 3.91 6.49
CA ALA A 80 -3.01 3.95 5.10
C ALA A 80 -2.59 5.22 4.31
N ASN A 81 -2.09 6.26 4.98
CA ASN A 81 -1.66 7.53 4.38
C ASN A 81 -0.19 7.51 3.94
N GLN A 82 0.19 6.53 3.13
CA GLN A 82 1.53 6.47 2.51
C GLN A 82 1.45 6.81 1.03
N THR A 83 2.42 7.56 0.51
CA THR A 83 2.49 7.83 -0.94
C THR A 83 2.92 6.57 -1.68
N HIS A 84 2.45 6.39 -2.91
CA HIS A 84 2.82 5.24 -3.76
C HIS A 84 4.34 5.08 -3.87
N LYS A 85 5.07 6.20 -4.01
CA LYS A 85 6.53 6.22 -4.04
C LYS A 85 7.12 5.68 -2.74
N SER A 86 6.73 6.23 -1.59
CA SER A 86 7.26 5.80 -0.27
C SER A 86 6.98 4.33 0.04
N TYR A 87 5.80 3.83 -0.34
CA TYR A 87 5.43 2.43 -0.16
C TYR A 87 6.40 1.48 -0.88
N TRP A 88 6.61 1.75 -2.17
CA TRP A 88 7.49 0.92 -2.99
C TRP A 88 8.98 1.14 -2.68
N THR A 89 9.37 2.30 -2.16
CA THR A 89 10.73 2.51 -1.63
C THR A 89 10.99 1.58 -0.44
N ARG A 90 10.08 1.48 0.53
CA ARG A 90 10.24 0.54 1.66
C ARG A 90 10.31 -0.93 1.22
N ILE A 91 9.49 -1.32 0.23
CA ILE A 91 9.55 -2.67 -0.35
C ILE A 91 10.90 -2.90 -1.02
N TYR A 92 11.40 -1.91 -1.76
CA TYR A 92 12.69 -1.97 -2.42
C TYR A 92 13.85 -2.11 -1.42
N ASP A 93 13.84 -1.32 -0.35
CA ASP A 93 14.86 -1.34 0.70
C ASP A 93 14.87 -2.71 1.40
N TYR A 94 13.70 -3.16 1.86
CA TYR A 94 13.56 -4.48 2.49
C TYR A 94 14.02 -5.59 1.54
N PHE A 95 13.65 -5.53 0.25
CA PHE A 95 14.04 -6.54 -0.73
C PHE A 95 15.56 -6.66 -0.82
N HIS A 96 16.30 -5.55 -0.95
CA HIS A 96 17.76 -5.59 -1.10
C HIS A 96 18.49 -5.90 0.21
N GLU A 97 17.94 -5.49 1.36
CA GLU A 97 18.49 -5.83 2.67
C GLU A 97 18.38 -7.33 3.01
N ASN A 98 17.33 -7.99 2.51
CA ASN A 98 17.02 -9.38 2.84
C ASN A 98 17.35 -10.37 1.71
N LEU A 99 17.90 -9.89 0.59
CA LEU A 99 18.30 -10.76 -0.50
C LEU A 99 19.71 -11.32 -0.24
N PRO A 100 19.90 -12.65 -0.30
CA PRO A 100 21.19 -13.27 0.04
C PRO A 100 22.26 -13.11 -1.05
N PHE A 101 21.95 -12.45 -2.16
CA PHE A 101 22.87 -12.23 -3.28
C PHE A 101 22.67 -10.83 -3.89
N PRO A 102 23.69 -10.27 -4.55
CA PRO A 102 23.58 -8.98 -5.24
C PRO A 102 22.49 -9.02 -6.31
N SER A 103 21.69 -7.96 -6.37
CA SER A 103 20.63 -7.82 -7.36
C SER A 103 20.53 -6.39 -7.85
N ASP A 104 20.20 -6.25 -9.14
CA ASP A 104 20.10 -5.00 -9.88
C ASP A 104 18.63 -4.60 -10.12
N ARG A 105 17.68 -5.19 -9.36
CA ARG A 105 16.25 -4.90 -9.52
C ARG A 105 15.97 -3.46 -9.19
N THR A 106 15.24 -2.79 -10.06
CA THR A 106 14.68 -1.47 -9.78
C THR A 106 13.34 -1.59 -9.08
N GLN A 107 12.94 -0.52 -8.38
CA GLN A 107 11.60 -0.40 -7.78
C GLN A 107 10.47 -0.72 -8.78
N ASN A 108 10.59 -0.23 -10.01
CA ASN A 108 9.61 -0.48 -11.07
C ASN A 108 9.57 -1.97 -11.48
N SER A 109 10.73 -2.62 -11.55
CA SER A 109 10.82 -4.06 -11.86
C SER A 109 10.15 -4.91 -10.78
N LEU A 110 10.38 -4.59 -9.50
CA LEU A 110 9.73 -5.25 -8.37
C LEU A 110 8.21 -5.07 -8.40
N MET A 111 7.74 -3.86 -8.71
CA MET A 111 6.31 -3.56 -8.83
C MET A 111 5.62 -4.40 -9.91
N HIS A 112 6.19 -4.46 -11.12
CA HIS A 112 5.64 -5.28 -12.19
C HIS A 112 5.67 -6.78 -11.85
N ARG A 113 6.74 -7.24 -11.20
CA ARG A 113 6.84 -8.64 -10.77
C ARG A 113 5.79 -8.98 -9.73
N TRP A 114 5.60 -8.11 -8.73
CA TRP A 114 4.58 -8.26 -7.71
C TRP A 114 3.18 -8.38 -8.33
N SER A 115 2.83 -7.53 -9.30
CA SER A 115 1.54 -7.62 -10.01
C SER A 115 1.34 -9.01 -10.65
N THR A 116 2.40 -9.56 -11.26
CA THR A 116 2.36 -10.88 -11.89
C THR A 116 2.14 -12.01 -10.87
N ILE A 117 2.86 -11.95 -9.73
CA ILE A 117 2.69 -12.90 -8.62
C ILE A 117 1.27 -12.81 -8.08
N GLN A 118 0.81 -11.60 -7.76
CA GLN A 118 -0.51 -11.36 -7.20
C GLN A 118 -1.62 -11.89 -8.11
N ASP A 119 -1.58 -11.61 -9.41
CA ASP A 119 -2.58 -12.08 -10.35
C ASP A 119 -2.60 -13.61 -10.46
N SER A 120 -1.43 -14.24 -10.51
CA SER A 120 -1.31 -15.69 -10.61
C SER A 120 -1.79 -16.38 -9.33
N VAL A 121 -1.42 -15.84 -8.17
CA VAL A 121 -1.85 -16.33 -6.86
C VAL A 121 -3.36 -16.18 -6.70
N ASN A 122 -3.94 -15.04 -7.09
CA ASN A 122 -5.39 -14.81 -7.04
C ASN A 122 -6.15 -15.82 -7.90
N LYS A 123 -5.71 -16.07 -9.14
CA LYS A 123 -6.30 -17.08 -10.01
C LYS A 123 -6.24 -18.47 -9.36
N PHE A 124 -5.07 -18.85 -8.84
CA PHE A 124 -4.89 -20.13 -8.15
C PHE A 124 -5.80 -20.26 -6.92
N THR A 125 -5.93 -19.20 -6.11
CA THR A 125 -6.86 -19.20 -4.97
C THR A 125 -8.32 -19.37 -5.41
N GLY A 126 -8.71 -18.77 -6.54
CA GLY A 126 -10.02 -18.98 -7.14
C GLY A 126 -10.26 -20.45 -7.55
N CYS A 127 -9.26 -21.09 -8.17
CA CYS A 127 -9.32 -22.52 -8.47
C CYS A 127 -9.46 -23.36 -7.18
N LEU A 128 -8.67 -23.06 -6.15
CA LEU A 128 -8.75 -23.76 -4.86
C LEU A 128 -10.12 -23.60 -4.19
N SER A 129 -10.72 -22.40 -4.23
CA SER A 129 -12.07 -22.18 -3.72
C SER A 129 -13.13 -22.98 -4.48
N LYS A 130 -13.00 -23.10 -5.82
CA LYS A 130 -13.88 -23.96 -6.63
C LYS A 130 -13.76 -25.43 -6.22
N ILE A 131 -12.54 -25.94 -6.01
CA ILE A 131 -12.30 -27.31 -5.55
C ILE A 131 -12.84 -27.51 -4.12
N ALA A 132 -12.56 -26.59 -3.20
CA ALA A 132 -13.03 -26.67 -1.82
C ALA A 132 -14.56 -26.66 -1.70
N GLY A 133 -15.26 -26.01 -2.63
CA GLY A 133 -16.72 -26.04 -2.74
C GLY A 133 -17.30 -27.34 -3.30
N ARG A 134 -16.48 -28.24 -3.88
CA ARG A 134 -16.93 -29.57 -4.30
C ARG A 134 -17.18 -30.42 -3.04
N ARG A 135 -18.35 -31.06 -2.97
CA ARG A 135 -18.70 -31.98 -1.87
C ARG A 135 -17.95 -33.31 -2.00
N GLN A 136 -16.63 -33.28 -1.88
CA GLN A 136 -15.76 -34.45 -1.85
C GLN A 136 -15.51 -34.84 -0.39
N SER A 137 -16.35 -35.74 0.14
CA SER A 137 -16.11 -36.34 1.46
C SER A 137 -14.79 -37.12 1.43
N GLY A 138 -13.90 -36.85 2.39
CA GLY A 138 -12.63 -37.57 2.54
C GLY A 138 -11.41 -37.00 1.80
N ALA A 139 -11.54 -35.89 1.06
CA ALA A 139 -10.40 -35.26 0.39
C ALA A 139 -9.53 -34.42 1.36
N THR A 140 -8.23 -34.69 1.37
CA THR A 140 -7.23 -33.96 2.15
C THR A 140 -7.01 -32.56 1.58
N MET A 141 -6.47 -31.62 2.38
CA MET A 141 -6.08 -30.31 1.86
C MET A 141 -5.05 -30.39 0.74
N GLN A 142 -4.15 -31.38 0.80
CA GLN A 142 -3.14 -31.63 -0.24
C GLN A 142 -3.80 -32.06 -1.57
N ASP A 143 -4.75 -33.00 -1.51
CA ASP A 143 -5.53 -33.43 -2.67
C ASP A 143 -6.25 -32.25 -3.33
N LYS A 144 -6.84 -31.36 -2.51
CA LYS A 144 -7.49 -30.13 -3.00
C LYS A 144 -6.51 -29.17 -3.67
N ILE A 145 -5.28 -29.07 -3.19
CA ILE A 145 -4.23 -28.25 -3.80
C ILE A 145 -3.80 -28.82 -5.15
N GLU A 146 -3.69 -30.15 -5.26
CA GLU A 146 -3.34 -30.83 -6.51
C GLU A 146 -4.45 -30.70 -7.56
N ASP A 147 -5.70 -30.91 -7.16
CA ASP A 147 -6.88 -30.65 -7.99
C ASP A 147 -6.94 -29.18 -8.44
N ALA A 148 -6.60 -28.24 -7.56
CA ALA A 148 -6.57 -26.82 -7.90
C ALA A 148 -5.46 -26.47 -8.90
N LYS A 149 -4.30 -27.12 -8.82
CA LYS A 149 -3.22 -26.97 -9.81
C LYS A 149 -3.64 -27.51 -11.18
N ALA A 150 -4.30 -28.67 -11.21
CA ALA A 150 -4.85 -29.24 -12.43
C ALA A 150 -5.91 -28.33 -13.06
N LEU A 151 -6.82 -27.79 -12.24
CA LEU A 151 -7.84 -26.86 -12.68
C LEU A 151 -7.22 -25.55 -13.23
N TYR A 152 -6.24 -24.96 -12.52
CA TYR A 152 -5.52 -23.77 -12.97
C TYR A 152 -4.90 -23.97 -14.35
N LYS A 153 -4.23 -25.10 -14.55
CA LYS A 153 -3.60 -25.45 -15.81
C LYS A 153 -4.63 -25.61 -16.94
N SER A 154 -5.79 -26.21 -16.66
CA SER A 154 -6.87 -26.38 -17.64
C SER A 154 -7.60 -25.07 -18.01
N GLU A 155 -7.66 -24.11 -17.09
CA GLU A 155 -8.32 -22.81 -17.31
C GLU A 155 -7.38 -21.80 -18.00
N ASP A 156 -6.06 -22.00 -17.97
CA ASP A 156 -5.09 -21.20 -18.72
C ASP A 156 -5.07 -21.63 -20.19
N GLY A 157 -5.39 -20.72 -21.12
CA GLY A 157 -5.41 -21.02 -22.56
C GLY A 157 -4.07 -21.45 -23.15
N GLN A 158 -2.97 -21.30 -22.40
CA GLN A 158 -1.62 -21.76 -22.77
C GLN A 158 -1.18 -23.02 -21.99
N ASN A 159 -2.09 -23.62 -21.22
CA ASN A 159 -1.85 -24.84 -20.45
C ASN A 159 -0.65 -24.74 -19.49
N ARG A 160 -0.38 -23.55 -18.94
CA ARG A 160 0.75 -23.32 -18.04
C ARG A 160 0.45 -23.78 -16.63
N SER A 161 1.42 -24.43 -15.99
CA SER A 161 1.34 -24.75 -14.57
C SER A 161 1.47 -23.50 -13.72
N PHE A 162 0.88 -23.55 -12.52
CA PHE A 162 1.08 -22.51 -11.52
C PHE A 162 2.52 -22.57 -10.98
N GLN A 163 3.22 -21.44 -11.01
CA GLN A 163 4.66 -21.36 -10.69
C GLN A 163 4.96 -20.76 -9.31
N PHE A 164 3.99 -20.13 -8.64
CA PHE A 164 4.22 -19.33 -7.44
C PHE A 164 3.73 -20.03 -6.16
N MET A 165 4.08 -21.32 -6.00
CA MET A 165 3.60 -22.11 -4.87
C MET A 165 4.08 -21.59 -3.52
N ASP A 166 5.36 -21.27 -3.38
CA ASP A 166 5.89 -20.79 -2.11
C ASP A 166 5.42 -19.38 -1.77
N CYS A 167 5.24 -18.51 -2.78
CA CYS A 167 4.57 -17.22 -2.63
C CYS A 167 3.14 -17.38 -2.08
N TRP A 168 2.36 -18.31 -2.64
CA TRP A 168 1.00 -18.59 -2.14
C TRP A 168 1.01 -19.15 -0.71
N LYS A 169 1.95 -20.03 -0.36
CA LYS A 169 2.09 -20.57 1.00
C LYS A 169 2.36 -19.48 2.03
N GLN A 170 3.17 -18.48 1.70
CA GLN A 170 3.41 -17.32 2.57
C GLN A 170 2.16 -16.45 2.73
N LEU A 171 1.41 -16.23 1.65
CA LEU A 171 0.23 -15.35 1.64
C LEU A 171 -0.99 -15.99 2.32
N ARG A 172 -1.21 -17.31 2.20
CA ARG A 172 -2.42 -17.98 2.72
C ARG A 172 -2.56 -17.94 4.24
N GLY A 173 -1.47 -17.72 4.99
CA GLY A 173 -1.49 -17.66 6.46
C GLY A 173 -1.95 -16.30 7.01
N GLN A 174 -2.12 -15.29 6.17
CA GLN A 174 -2.34 -13.91 6.61
C GLN A 174 -3.82 -13.56 6.68
N ALA A 175 -4.29 -13.09 7.85
CA ALA A 175 -5.71 -12.80 8.09
C ALA A 175 -6.29 -11.73 7.13
N LYS A 176 -5.50 -10.70 6.78
CA LYS A 176 -5.90 -9.69 5.78
C LYS A 176 -6.05 -10.27 4.36
N TRP A 177 -5.30 -11.31 4.02
CA TRP A 177 -5.40 -12.01 2.74
C TRP A 177 -6.64 -12.92 2.69
N MET A 178 -6.91 -13.65 3.77
CA MET A 178 -8.08 -14.52 3.89
C MET A 178 -9.41 -13.73 3.82
N ALA A 179 -9.51 -12.59 4.51
CA ALA A 179 -10.71 -11.73 4.47
C ALA A 179 -11.07 -11.29 3.03
N LYS A 180 -10.06 -11.09 2.19
CA LYS A 180 -10.20 -10.68 0.79
C LYS A 180 -10.66 -11.83 -0.12
N LEU A 181 -10.22 -13.06 0.19
CA LEU A 181 -10.66 -14.27 -0.51
C LEU A 181 -12.13 -14.60 -0.20
N ASP A 182 -12.55 -14.42 1.05
CA ASP A 182 -13.95 -14.56 1.46
C ASP A 182 -14.86 -13.53 0.77
N GLU A 183 -14.39 -12.29 0.62
CA GLU A 183 -15.12 -11.25 -0.10
C GLU A 183 -15.29 -11.58 -1.60
N LEU A 184 -14.29 -12.19 -2.23
CA LEU A 184 -14.39 -12.69 -3.61
C LEU A 184 -15.32 -13.92 -3.72
N ALA A 185 -15.33 -14.80 -2.72
CA ALA A 185 -16.22 -15.96 -2.68
C ALA A 185 -17.69 -15.58 -2.44
N GLY A 186 -17.95 -14.55 -1.63
CA GLY A 186 -19.31 -14.09 -1.30
C GLY A 186 -20.07 -13.44 -2.46
N LYS A 187 -19.37 -12.91 -3.47
CA LYS A 187 -19.98 -12.26 -4.64
C LYS A 187 -20.59 -13.24 -5.65
N SER A 188 -20.40 -14.55 -5.47
CA SER A 188 -20.98 -15.60 -6.32
C SER A 188 -22.37 -16.09 -5.88
N SER A 189 -22.91 -15.63 -4.75
CA SER A 189 -24.15 -16.17 -4.17
C SER A 189 -25.28 -15.14 -4.08
N ASN A 190 -25.68 -14.56 -5.22
CA ASN A 190 -26.95 -13.84 -5.31
C ASN A 190 -27.84 -14.46 -6.40
N LYS A 191 -28.28 -15.70 -6.16
CA LYS A 191 -29.48 -16.23 -6.82
C LYS A 191 -30.49 -16.62 -5.76
N LYS A 192 -31.24 -15.59 -5.31
CA LYS A 192 -32.37 -15.71 -4.39
C LYS A 192 -33.47 -16.54 -5.08
N GLN A 193 -33.56 -17.83 -4.76
CA GLN A 193 -34.71 -18.65 -5.10
C GLN A 193 -35.95 -18.11 -4.36
N LYS A 194 -36.80 -17.41 -5.09
CA LYS A 194 -38.16 -17.07 -4.67
C LYS A 194 -39.01 -18.34 -4.77
N LYS A 195 -39.20 -19.07 -3.66
CA LYS A 195 -40.30 -20.05 -3.57
C LYS A 195 -41.59 -19.27 -3.36
N THR A 196 -42.53 -19.44 -4.29
CA THR A 196 -43.91 -19.01 -4.15
C THR A 196 -44.64 -20.04 -3.29
N SER A 197 -45.43 -19.58 -2.33
CA SER A 197 -46.34 -20.40 -1.53
C SER A 197 -47.74 -19.86 -1.78
N ASN A 198 -48.55 -20.59 -2.56
CA ASN A 198 -49.99 -20.37 -2.61
C ASN A 198 -50.69 -21.53 -1.89
N SER A 199 -51.68 -21.14 -1.11
CA SER A 199 -52.58 -21.93 -0.26
C SER A 199 -53.54 -22.84 -1.04
N SER A 200 -54.02 -23.92 -0.41
CA SER A 200 -55.43 -24.10 0.00
C SER A 200 -55.77 -25.56 0.37
N MET A 201 -56.51 -25.71 1.47
CA MET A 201 -57.32 -26.88 1.92
C MET A 201 -58.66 -26.92 1.11
N PRO A 202 -59.50 -28.00 1.06
CA PRO A 202 -60.06 -28.72 2.23
C PRO A 202 -60.42 -30.24 2.09
N THR A 203 -60.84 -30.79 3.24
CA THR A 203 -61.35 -32.14 3.64
C THR A 203 -62.69 -32.56 2.99
N PRO A 204 -63.20 -33.83 3.07
CA PRO A 204 -63.98 -34.33 4.25
C PRO A 204 -64.05 -35.86 4.49
N SER A 205 -64.45 -36.31 5.71
CA SER A 205 -65.47 -37.35 6.04
C SER A 205 -65.46 -37.65 7.56
N LEU A 206 -66.47 -37.29 8.38
CA LEU A 206 -67.68 -38.05 8.83
C LEU A 206 -67.32 -39.33 9.64
N THR A 207 -67.81 -39.65 10.86
CA THR A 207 -69.20 -39.64 11.41
C THR A 207 -69.25 -39.83 12.96
N THR A 208 -70.28 -39.26 13.63
CA THR A 208 -71.16 -39.78 14.75
C THR A 208 -70.57 -40.21 16.12
N ALA A 209 -71.16 -40.02 17.32
CA ALA A 209 -72.50 -39.64 17.81
C ALA A 209 -72.46 -39.17 19.31
N ASP A 210 -73.55 -38.49 19.73
CA ASP A 210 -74.19 -38.19 21.05
C ASP A 210 -73.69 -38.85 22.36
N GLY A 211 -73.88 -38.32 23.58
CA GLY A 211 -74.67 -37.19 24.13
C GLY A 211 -74.91 -37.32 25.67
N HIS A 212 -75.20 -36.18 26.32
CA HIS A 212 -75.88 -35.91 27.64
C HIS A 212 -75.20 -36.26 29.01
N GLU A 213 -74.83 -35.27 29.87
CA GLU A 213 -75.55 -34.59 31.00
C GLU A 213 -75.87 -35.56 32.18
N ASP A 214 -75.48 -35.34 33.45
CA ASP A 214 -75.94 -34.29 34.36
C ASP A 214 -75.25 -34.25 35.77
N ALA A 215 -75.41 -33.12 36.47
CA ALA A 215 -75.48 -32.87 37.94
C ALA A 215 -74.29 -32.98 38.95
N ALA A 216 -73.90 -31.78 39.45
CA ALA A 216 -73.81 -31.31 40.85
C ALA A 216 -72.78 -31.83 41.90
N ALA A 217 -71.90 -30.89 42.30
CA ALA A 217 -71.38 -30.51 43.63
C ALA A 217 -70.85 -31.55 44.64
N GLU A 218 -69.58 -31.39 45.04
CA GLU A 218 -69.16 -31.00 46.41
C GLU A 218 -67.64 -30.84 46.49
N ASP A 219 -67.23 -29.88 47.31
CA ASP A 219 -65.88 -29.41 47.60
C ASP A 219 -65.10 -30.44 48.42
N ASN A 220 -63.85 -30.73 48.06
CA ASN A 220 -62.79 -31.01 49.03
C ASN A 220 -61.40 -30.97 48.38
N THR A 221 -60.66 -29.96 48.82
CA THR A 221 -59.30 -29.62 48.46
C THR A 221 -58.26 -30.70 48.80
N LEU A 222 -57.63 -31.32 47.79
CA LEU A 222 -56.22 -31.74 47.85
C LEU A 222 -55.58 -31.57 46.46
N SER A 223 -54.66 -30.60 46.38
CA SER A 223 -53.99 -30.14 45.16
C SER A 223 -53.11 -31.23 44.54
N ARG A 224 -53.43 -31.58 43.29
CA ARG A 224 -52.58 -32.37 42.37
C ARG A 224 -51.33 -31.55 41.98
N PRO A 225 -50.12 -32.14 41.89
CA PRO A 225 -48.89 -31.39 41.65
C PRO A 225 -48.95 -30.60 40.33
N LYS A 226 -48.40 -29.36 40.38
CA LYS A 226 -48.34 -28.44 39.24
C LYS A 226 -47.78 -29.14 38.00
N GLY A 227 -48.58 -29.16 36.94
CA GLY A 227 -48.23 -29.80 35.68
C GLY A 227 -46.92 -29.28 35.09
N HIS A 228 -46.10 -30.22 34.63
CA HIS A 228 -44.80 -30.10 33.97
C HIS A 228 -44.68 -28.95 32.93
N LYS A 229 -45.82 -28.50 32.35
CA LYS A 229 -45.88 -27.44 31.33
C LYS A 229 -45.61 -26.03 31.88
N LYS A 230 -46.02 -25.71 33.12
CA LYS A 230 -45.78 -24.36 33.72
C LYS A 230 -44.37 -24.21 34.28
N ALA A 231 -43.79 -25.27 34.87
CA ALA A 231 -42.41 -25.27 35.37
C ALA A 231 -41.37 -25.17 34.24
N LYS A 232 -41.62 -25.82 33.09
CA LYS A 232 -40.75 -25.70 31.91
C LYS A 232 -40.76 -24.28 31.31
N ALA A 233 -41.90 -23.59 31.32
CA ALA A 233 -42.00 -22.23 30.80
C ALA A 233 -41.22 -21.20 31.65
N THR A 234 -41.22 -21.34 32.97
CA THR A 234 -40.47 -20.45 33.88
C THR A 234 -38.96 -20.67 33.76
N LEU A 235 -38.50 -21.92 33.61
CA LEU A 235 -37.09 -22.24 33.37
C LEU A 235 -36.59 -21.69 32.02
N TYR A 236 -37.42 -21.80 30.97
CA TYR A 236 -37.11 -21.24 29.65
C TYR A 236 -37.09 -19.70 29.65
N GLN A 237 -37.96 -19.02 30.40
CA GLN A 237 -37.94 -17.54 30.49
C GLN A 237 -36.76 -17.01 31.31
N SER A 238 -36.43 -17.65 32.44
CA SER A 238 -35.29 -17.26 33.27
C SER A 238 -33.95 -17.47 32.55
N GLY A 239 -33.80 -18.58 31.83
CA GLY A 239 -32.60 -18.84 31.02
C GLY A 239 -32.46 -17.91 29.81
N LYS A 240 -33.58 -17.49 29.19
CA LYS A 240 -33.56 -16.54 28.07
C LYS A 240 -33.16 -15.13 28.53
N LYS A 241 -33.61 -14.69 29.71
CA LYS A 241 -33.34 -13.36 30.26
C LYS A 241 -31.86 -13.17 30.67
N GLY A 242 -31.26 -14.18 31.31
CA GLY A 242 -29.82 -14.15 31.61
C GLY A 242 -28.94 -14.25 30.36
N CYS A 243 -29.38 -14.96 29.32
CA CYS A 243 -28.66 -15.05 28.05
C CYS A 243 -28.72 -13.73 27.25
N THR A 244 -29.84 -12.99 27.32
CA THR A 244 -29.94 -11.65 26.71
C THR A 244 -29.13 -10.59 27.45
N GLU A 245 -29.13 -10.61 28.79
CA GLU A 245 -28.39 -9.64 29.63
C GLU A 245 -26.86 -9.85 29.52
N ALA A 246 -26.39 -11.09 29.39
CA ALA A 246 -24.99 -11.38 29.10
C ALA A 246 -24.54 -10.89 27.70
N LEU A 247 -25.43 -10.98 26.71
CA LEU A 247 -25.19 -10.48 25.35
C LEU A 247 -25.13 -8.95 25.31
N GLU A 248 -26.00 -8.28 26.07
CA GLU A 248 -26.05 -6.82 26.17
C GLU A 248 -24.79 -6.26 26.86
N ASN A 249 -24.34 -6.89 27.96
CA ASN A 249 -23.08 -6.55 28.62
C ASN A 249 -21.83 -6.76 27.76
N LEU A 250 -21.80 -7.82 26.93
CA LEU A 250 -20.73 -8.04 25.96
C LEU A 250 -20.71 -6.95 24.86
N TRP A 251 -21.88 -6.52 24.41
CA TRP A 251 -22.01 -5.48 23.40
C TRP A 251 -21.63 -4.10 23.94
N ALA A 252 -22.00 -3.79 25.18
CA ALA A 252 -21.59 -2.57 25.88
C ALA A 252 -20.05 -2.51 26.07
N LYS A 253 -19.44 -3.59 26.57
CA LYS A 253 -17.97 -3.68 26.71
C LYS A 253 -17.23 -3.58 25.39
N LYS A 254 -17.80 -4.14 24.31
CA LYS A 254 -17.24 -4.00 22.96
C LYS A 254 -17.28 -2.55 22.49
N LYS A 255 -18.40 -1.85 22.71
CA LYS A 255 -18.56 -0.44 22.34
C LYS A 255 -17.57 0.45 23.10
N GLU A 256 -17.40 0.23 24.40
CA GLU A 256 -16.43 0.95 25.23
C GLU A 256 -14.99 0.71 24.74
N PHE A 257 -14.62 -0.54 24.47
CA PHE A 257 -13.32 -0.89 23.91
C PHE A 257 -13.05 -0.24 22.55
N ASP A 258 -14.06 -0.21 21.68
CA ASP A 258 -13.96 0.44 20.38
C ASP A 258 -13.79 1.96 20.53
N THR A 259 -14.50 2.61 21.47
CA THR A 259 -14.33 4.06 21.72
C THR A 259 -12.98 4.43 22.33
N GLU A 260 -12.48 3.63 23.27
CA GLU A 260 -11.14 3.79 23.87
C GLU A 260 -10.05 3.66 22.79
N LYS A 261 -10.25 2.73 21.85
CA LYS A 261 -9.34 2.52 20.72
C LYS A 261 -9.36 3.69 19.75
N GLU A 262 -10.52 4.29 19.46
CA GLU A 262 -10.62 5.50 18.64
C GLU A 262 -9.98 6.71 19.32
N LEU A 263 -10.20 6.93 20.62
CA LEU A 263 -9.54 8.02 21.36
C LEU A 263 -8.01 7.90 21.33
N LYS A 264 -7.47 6.69 21.51
CA LYS A 264 -6.03 6.42 21.40
C LYS A 264 -5.49 6.64 19.99
N LYS A 265 -6.29 6.41 18.95
CA LYS A 265 -5.92 6.73 17.57
C LYS A 265 -5.90 8.24 17.34
N ASP A 266 -6.90 8.96 17.82
CA ASP A 266 -7.00 10.42 17.67
C ASP A 266 -5.88 11.14 18.41
N GLU A 267 -5.52 10.69 19.61
CA GLU A 267 -4.41 11.26 20.38
C GLU A 267 -3.07 11.02 19.67
N ARG A 268 -2.85 9.80 19.14
CA ARG A 268 -1.66 9.50 18.32
C ARG A 268 -1.62 10.29 17.03
N PHE A 269 -2.76 10.52 16.38
CA PHE A 269 -2.85 11.33 15.17
C PHE A 269 -2.48 12.78 15.44
N LYS A 270 -2.99 13.35 16.54
CA LYS A 270 -2.64 14.72 16.98
C LYS A 270 -1.15 14.85 17.29
N GLN A 271 -0.57 13.89 17.99
CA GLN A 271 0.87 13.87 18.28
C GLN A 271 1.72 13.78 17.00
N ALA A 272 1.35 12.89 16.07
CA ALA A 272 2.05 12.75 14.79
C ALA A 272 1.95 14.01 13.94
N PHE A 273 0.78 14.65 13.90
CA PHE A 273 0.59 15.90 13.18
C PHE A 273 1.41 17.05 13.77
N ALA A 274 1.48 17.16 15.10
CA ALA A 274 2.31 18.16 15.77
C ALA A 274 3.81 17.96 15.45
N LEU A 275 4.28 16.72 15.47
CA LEU A 275 5.67 16.38 15.15
C LEU A 275 6.01 16.68 13.68
N GLU A 276 5.08 16.45 12.75
CA GLU A 276 5.26 16.81 11.34
C GLU A 276 5.27 18.33 11.12
N GLN A 277 4.42 19.08 11.82
CA GLN A 277 4.48 20.55 11.79
C GLN A 277 5.82 21.07 12.28
N GLU A 278 6.36 20.50 13.36
CA GLU A 278 7.68 20.85 13.88
C GLU A 278 8.80 20.50 12.88
N ARG A 279 8.72 19.33 12.22
CA ARG A 279 9.67 18.93 11.17
C ARG A 279 9.69 19.92 10.02
N VAL A 280 8.51 20.31 9.52
CA VAL A 280 8.37 21.29 8.43
C VAL A 280 8.89 22.68 8.85
N ALA A 281 8.63 23.10 10.10
CA ALA A 281 9.15 24.36 10.62
C ALA A 281 10.69 24.35 10.71
N ASN A 282 11.28 23.26 11.20
CA ASN A 282 12.73 23.08 11.27
C ASN A 282 13.37 23.05 9.87
N GLU A 283 12.75 22.37 8.90
CA GLU A 283 13.22 22.35 7.51
C GLU A 283 13.21 23.75 6.88
N LYS A 284 12.13 24.51 7.09
CA LYS A 284 12.03 25.90 6.62
C LYS A 284 13.11 26.79 7.25
N LEU A 285 13.35 26.66 8.55
CA LEU A 285 14.37 27.43 9.26
C LEU A 285 15.78 27.07 8.76
N ASN A 286 16.03 25.80 8.47
CA ASN A 286 17.30 25.35 7.90
C ASN A 286 17.55 25.92 6.49
N LEU A 287 16.50 25.96 5.64
CA LEU A 287 16.58 26.59 4.32
C LEU A 287 16.84 28.11 4.42
N GLU A 288 16.21 28.78 5.37
CA GLU A 288 16.43 30.21 5.65
C GLU A 288 17.90 30.48 6.09
N LEU A 289 18.45 29.64 6.97
CA LEU A 289 19.84 29.71 7.40
C LEU A 289 20.79 29.49 6.22
N LYS A 290 20.56 28.47 5.41
CA LYS A 290 21.39 28.17 4.24
C LYS A 290 21.37 29.29 3.21
N LYS A 291 20.22 29.95 3.03
CA LYS A 291 20.11 31.14 2.16
C LYS A 291 20.96 32.30 2.70
N LYS A 292 20.90 32.59 4.01
CA LYS A 292 21.73 33.63 4.63
C LYS A 292 23.23 33.32 4.55
N GLU A 293 23.61 32.05 4.70
CA GLU A 293 24.99 31.62 4.55
C GLU A 293 25.51 31.85 3.12
N LEU A 294 24.72 31.50 2.10
CA LEU A 294 25.06 31.77 0.71
C LEU A 294 25.18 33.27 0.41
N GLU A 295 24.30 34.09 0.99
CA GLU A 295 24.33 35.55 0.86
C GLU A 295 25.61 36.13 1.49
N LEU A 296 25.95 35.73 2.71
CA LEU A 296 27.19 36.15 3.36
C LEU A 296 28.42 35.73 2.57
N LYS A 297 28.41 34.52 2.00
CA LYS A 297 29.50 34.02 1.16
C LYS A 297 29.63 34.81 -0.14
N ALA A 298 28.52 35.22 -0.74
CA ALA A 298 28.52 36.09 -1.92
C ALA A 298 29.12 37.47 -1.59
N GLN A 299 28.72 38.07 -0.47
CA GLN A 299 29.29 39.34 0.01
C GLN A 299 30.78 39.22 0.34
N GLU A 300 31.22 38.11 0.92
CA GLU A 300 32.64 37.86 1.21
C GLU A 300 33.46 37.78 -0.09
N VAL A 301 32.95 37.09 -1.12
CA VAL A 301 33.59 37.04 -2.45
C VAL A 301 33.64 38.42 -3.08
N GLU A 302 32.57 39.20 -3.00
CA GLU A 302 32.53 40.57 -3.53
C GLU A 302 33.55 41.47 -2.83
N LEU A 303 33.65 41.40 -1.50
CA LEU A 303 34.61 42.16 -0.72
C LEU A 303 36.05 41.77 -1.05
N LYS A 304 36.33 40.46 -1.24
CA LYS A 304 37.64 39.97 -1.71
C LYS A 304 37.97 40.51 -3.10
N ASN A 305 37.00 40.51 -4.02
CA ASN A 305 37.18 41.08 -5.35
C ASN A 305 37.46 42.58 -5.29
N LYS A 306 36.71 43.36 -4.50
CA LYS A 306 36.96 44.80 -4.32
C LYS A 306 38.36 45.07 -3.77
N LYS A 307 38.82 44.30 -2.78
CA LYS A 307 40.19 44.40 -2.25
C LYS A 307 41.26 44.06 -3.28
N GLU A 308 41.01 43.08 -4.15
CA GLU A 308 41.94 42.76 -5.25
C GLU A 308 41.96 43.87 -6.31
N GLU A 309 40.81 44.43 -6.66
CA GLU A 309 40.75 45.57 -7.57
C GLU A 309 41.49 46.78 -7.01
N GLU A 310 41.31 47.10 -5.72
CA GLU A 310 42.05 48.16 -5.04
C GLU A 310 43.56 47.91 -5.06
N ARG A 311 44.00 46.66 -4.79
CA ARG A 311 45.41 46.25 -4.88
C ARG A 311 45.97 46.45 -6.29
N ILE A 312 45.22 46.04 -7.32
CA ILE A 312 45.61 46.21 -8.73
C ILE A 312 45.70 47.70 -9.10
N MET A 313 44.76 48.52 -8.63
CA MET A 313 44.72 49.96 -8.90
C MET A 313 45.83 50.75 -8.19
N THR A 314 46.30 50.28 -7.03
CA THR A 314 47.29 50.96 -6.19
C THR A 314 48.73 50.44 -6.34
N MET A 315 48.95 49.28 -6.97
CA MET A 315 50.28 48.70 -7.22
C MET A 315 51.24 49.69 -7.91
N ASP A 316 52.43 49.90 -7.39
CA ASP A 316 53.44 50.72 -8.09
C ASP A 316 53.93 49.98 -9.35
N LEU A 317 54.06 50.70 -10.46
CA LEU A 317 54.46 50.18 -11.77
C LEU A 317 55.86 50.70 -12.19
N SER A 318 56.52 51.48 -11.34
CA SER A 318 57.80 52.10 -11.63
C SER A 318 58.96 51.09 -11.66
N GLU A 319 58.88 50.03 -10.83
CA GLU A 319 59.93 49.01 -10.66
C GLU A 319 59.64 47.69 -11.40
N LEU A 320 58.51 47.58 -12.12
CA LEU A 320 58.10 46.33 -12.78
C LEU A 320 58.63 46.20 -14.22
N PRO A 321 58.94 44.97 -14.68
CA PRO A 321 59.19 44.67 -16.09
C PRO A 321 58.03 45.10 -17.02
N ASP A 322 58.36 45.47 -18.27
CA ASP A 322 57.41 46.06 -19.23
C ASP A 322 56.20 45.18 -19.55
N ASP A 323 56.37 43.86 -19.61
CA ASP A 323 55.32 42.88 -19.84
C ASP A 323 54.30 42.83 -18.68
N GLN A 324 54.78 42.85 -17.43
CA GLN A 324 53.94 42.89 -16.23
C GLN A 324 53.25 44.25 -16.08
N LYS A 325 53.96 45.34 -16.40
CA LYS A 325 53.40 46.70 -16.40
C LYS A 325 52.22 46.81 -17.37
N HIS A 326 52.36 46.30 -18.59
CA HIS A 326 51.29 46.26 -19.58
C HIS A 326 50.08 45.43 -19.09
N TYR A 327 50.32 44.29 -18.43
CA TYR A 327 49.27 43.47 -17.82
C TYR A 327 48.45 44.26 -16.78
N TYR A 328 49.11 44.90 -15.81
CA TYR A 328 48.41 45.68 -14.77
C TYR A 328 47.66 46.88 -15.36
N MET A 329 48.23 47.59 -16.33
CA MET A 329 47.53 48.67 -17.05
C MET A 329 46.26 48.18 -17.74
N CYS A 330 46.31 47.01 -18.39
CA CYS A 330 45.14 46.39 -18.99
C CYS A 330 44.07 46.01 -17.95
N CYS A 331 44.48 45.42 -16.82
CA CYS A 331 43.57 45.09 -15.72
C CYS A 331 42.90 46.34 -15.13
N ARG A 332 43.65 47.43 -14.91
CA ARG A 332 43.10 48.72 -14.45
C ARG A 332 42.05 49.27 -15.41
N SER A 333 42.34 49.24 -16.72
CA SER A 333 41.37 49.67 -17.74
C SER A 333 40.07 48.87 -17.67
N LYS A 334 40.16 47.54 -17.53
CA LYS A 334 38.99 46.66 -17.40
C LYS A 334 38.18 46.94 -16.13
N ILE A 335 38.86 47.17 -15.00
CA ILE A 335 38.22 47.51 -13.72
C ILE A 335 37.45 48.83 -13.87
N MET A 336 38.09 49.89 -14.37
CA MET A 336 37.44 51.19 -14.57
C MET A 336 36.22 51.10 -15.50
N SER A 337 36.33 50.36 -16.61
CA SER A 337 35.20 50.16 -17.53
C SER A 337 34.01 49.46 -16.87
N ARG A 338 34.24 48.45 -16.00
CA ARG A 338 33.16 47.78 -15.27
C ARG A 338 32.42 48.73 -14.33
N HIS A 339 33.16 49.52 -13.53
CA HIS A 339 32.57 50.49 -12.60
C HIS A 339 31.75 51.57 -13.33
N LEU A 340 32.27 52.07 -14.46
CA LEU A 340 31.57 53.03 -15.33
C LEU A 340 30.28 52.47 -15.96
N SER A 341 30.22 51.16 -16.20
CA SER A 341 29.02 50.50 -16.73
C SER A 341 27.97 50.27 -15.63
N THR A 342 28.38 49.97 -14.40
CA THR A 342 27.46 49.80 -13.26
C THR A 342 26.85 51.09 -12.75
N GLU A 343 27.49 52.26 -12.93
CA GLU A 343 26.89 53.56 -12.56
C GLU A 343 25.81 54.06 -13.55
N LYS A 344 25.70 53.44 -14.72
CA LYS A 344 24.76 53.85 -15.79
C LYS A 344 23.50 52.98 -15.88
N SER A 345 23.42 51.88 -15.16
CA SER A 345 22.22 51.03 -14.98
C SER A 345 21.62 51.28 -13.61
#